data_AF-A0A0F2NPL4-F1
#
_entry.id   AF-A0A0F2NPL4-F1
#
_cell.length_a   1.000
_cell.length_b   1.000
_cell.length_c   1.000
_cell.angle_alpha   90.00
_cell.angle_beta   90.00
_cell.angle_gamma   90.00
#
_symmetry.space_group_name_H-M   'P 1'
#
loop_
_entity.id
_entity.type
_entity.pdbx_description
1 polymer ?
#
loop_
_entity_poly.entity_id
_entity_poly.type
_entity_poly.pdbx_seq_one_letter_code
_entity_poly.pdbx_strand_id
1 'polypeptide(L)' 'MESRIWELEKRIDDIRKRLPAHSAKPQLIQELEDLEEELDRLKDKITALSAVPSCRRRNPGARSQNPE' A
#
# COMPACT_ATOMS: atom_id res chain seq x y z
N MET A 1 -2.66 8.29 -13.29
CA MET A 1 -2.13 7.30 -12.31
C MET A 1 -2.97 6.03 -12.29
N GLU A 2 -4.29 6.12 -12.40
CA GLU A 2 -5.20 4.96 -12.37
C GLU A 2 -4.99 3.97 -13.51
N SER A 3 -4.60 4.42 -14.70
CA SER A 3 -4.35 3.54 -15.86
C SER A 3 -3.25 2.50 -15.59
N ARG A 4 -2.25 2.84 -14.75
CA ARG A 4 -1.13 1.92 -14.46
C ARG A 4 -1.54 0.80 -13.51
N ILE A 5 -2.44 1.10 -12.56
CA ILE A 5 -3.02 0.13 -11.63
C ILE A 5 -3.87 -0.88 -12.40
N TRP A 6 -4.69 -0.40 -13.34
CA TRP A 6 -5.52 -1.26 -14.18
C TRP A 6 -4.70 -2.19 -15.08
N GLU A 7 -3.61 -1.69 -15.67
CA GLU A 7 -2.69 -2.54 -16.45
C GLU A 7 -2.06 -3.65 -15.60
N LEU A 8 -1.66 -3.33 -14.36
CA LEU A 8 -1.06 -4.29 -13.43
C LEU A 8 -2.08 -5.37 -13.01
N GLU A 9 -3.30 -4.98 -12.60
CA GLU A 9 -4.37 -5.92 -12.28
C GLU A 9 -4.70 -6.85 -13.44
N LYS A 10 -4.79 -6.30 -14.66
CA LYS A 10 -5.11 -7.11 -15.85
C LYS A 10 -4.02 -8.12 -16.16
N ARG A 11 -2.75 -7.76 -15.93
CA ARG A 11 -1.61 -8.68 -16.11
C ARG A 11 -1.60 -9.78 -15.05
N ILE A 12 -1.89 -9.44 -13.79
CA ILE A 12 -2.03 -10.40 -12.69
C ILE A 12 -3.16 -11.39 -12.98
N ASP A 13 -4.32 -10.91 -13.45
CA ASP A 13 -5.47 -11.76 -13.78
C ASP A 13 -5.20 -12.67 -14.99
N ASP A 14 -4.51 -12.18 -16.02
CA ASP A 14 -4.13 -12.99 -17.19
C ASP A 14 -3.13 -14.09 -16.81
N ILE A 15 -2.13 -13.76 -15.97
CA ILE A 15 -1.17 -14.73 -15.42
C ILE A 15 -1.86 -15.76 -14.54
N ARG A 16 -2.78 -15.33 -13.65
CA ARG A 16 -3.58 -16.22 -12.79
C ARG A 16 -4.50 -17.14 -13.58
N LYS A 17 -5.08 -16.67 -14.69
CA LYS A 17 -5.94 -17.50 -15.58
C LYS A 17 -5.14 -18.49 -16.42
N ARG A 18 -3.91 -18.13 -16.81
CA ARG A 18 -3.01 -19.01 -17.58
C ARG A 18 -2.30 -20.05 -16.71
N LEU A 19 -2.14 -19.79 -15.42
CA LEU A 19 -1.64 -20.76 -14.46
C LEU A 19 -2.78 -21.66 -13.97
N PRO A 20 -2.83 -22.97 -14.33
CA PRO A 20 -3.68 -23.89 -13.59
C PRO A 20 -3.23 -23.93 -12.13
N ALA A 21 -4.19 -23.91 -11.19
CA ALA A 21 -4.03 -23.68 -9.74
C ALA A 21 -3.06 -24.60 -8.98
N HIS A 22 -2.39 -25.53 -9.67
CA HIS A 22 -1.46 -26.50 -9.09
C HIS A 22 -0.07 -26.53 -9.76
N SER A 23 0.25 -25.60 -10.67
CA SER A 23 1.60 -25.48 -11.27
C SER A 23 2.21 -24.10 -11.01
N ALA A 24 2.14 -23.66 -9.76
CA ALA A 24 2.71 -22.40 -9.35
C ALA A 24 4.23 -22.56 -9.22
N LYS A 25 4.95 -22.24 -10.31
CA LYS A 25 6.41 -22.14 -10.26
C LYS A 25 6.74 -21.07 -9.20
N PRO A 26 7.62 -21.36 -8.22
CA PRO A 26 7.95 -20.41 -7.15
C PRO A 26 8.46 -19.07 -7.70
N GLN A 27 9.13 -19.09 -8.85
CA GLN A 27 9.54 -17.88 -9.57
C GLN A 27 8.36 -17.01 -10.04
N LEU A 28 7.28 -17.63 -10.52
CA LEU A 28 6.05 -16.90 -10.91
C LEU A 28 5.25 -16.42 -9.72
N ILE A 29 5.28 -17.15 -8.59
CA ILE A 29 4.65 -16.70 -7.34
C ILE A 29 5.37 -15.45 -6.84
N GLN A 30 6.71 -15.49 -6.77
CA GLN A 30 7.52 -14.34 -6.36
C GLN A 30 7.23 -13.11 -7.22
N GLU A 31 7.20 -13.29 -8.56
CA GLU A 31 6.90 -12.20 -9.49
C GLU A 31 5.46 -11.69 -9.34
N LEU A 32 4.51 -12.55 -8.96
CA LEU A 32 3.13 -12.15 -8.64
C LEU A 32 3.09 -11.31 -7.36
N GLU A 33 3.77 -11.76 -6.31
CA GLU A 33 3.88 -11.08 -5.02
C GLU A 33 4.54 -9.70 -5.19
N ASP A 34 5.61 -9.61 -6.00
CA ASP A 34 6.27 -8.34 -6.32
C ASP A 34 5.32 -7.37 -7.06
N LEU A 35 4.53 -7.87 -8.02
CA LEU A 35 3.54 -7.07 -8.75
C LEU A 35 2.38 -6.61 -7.86
N GLU A 36 1.94 -7.44 -6.91
CA GLU A 36 0.92 -7.11 -5.93
C GLU A 36 1.43 -6.06 -4.91
N GLU A 37 2.66 -6.19 -4.43
CA GLU A 37 3.28 -5.24 -3.50
C GLU A 37 3.48 -3.86 -4.14
N GLU A 38 3.92 -3.79 -5.40
CA GLU A 38 4.07 -2.53 -6.12
C GLU A 38 2.72 -1.80 -6.27
N LEU A 39 1.65 -2.54 -6.52
CA LEU A 39 0.29 -2.00 -6.64
C LEU A 39 -0.20 -1.45 -5.29
N ASP A 40 0.04 -2.19 -4.21
CA ASP A 40 -0.31 -1.76 -2.86
C ASP A 40 0.46 -0.50 -2.45
N ARG A 41 1.77 -0.43 -2.72
CA ARG A 41 2.59 0.77 -2.47
C ARG A 41 2.10 1.99 -3.25
N LEU A 42 1.64 1.82 -4.49
CA LEU A 42 1.07 2.92 -5.27
C LEU A 42 -0.26 3.40 -4.68
N LYS A 43 -1.13 2.48 -4.25
CA LYS A 43 -2.38 2.80 -3.57
C LYS A 43 -2.15 3.46 -2.21
N ASP A 44 -1.19 2.96 -1.45
CA ASP A 44 -0.84 3.52 -0.15
C ASP A 44 -0.21 4.90 -0.31
N LYS A 45 0.64 5.14 -1.32
CA LYS A 45 1.12 6.49 -1.63
C LYS A 45 -0.02 7.45 -1.97
N ILE A 46 -0.98 7.03 -2.78
CA ILE A 46 -2.17 7.86 -3.12
C ILE A 46 -2.99 8.13 -1.85
N THR A 47 -3.15 7.12 -1.00
CA THR A 47 -3.89 7.21 0.26
C THR A 47 -3.16 8.08 1.27
N ALA A 48 -1.85 7.96 1.40
CA ALA A 48 -1.00 8.74 2.29
C ALA A 48 -0.83 10.19 1.82
N LEU A 49 -0.83 10.44 0.50
CA LEU A 49 -0.86 11.79 -0.07
C LEU A 49 -2.22 12.47 0.13
N SER A 50 -3.31 11.70 0.18
CA SER A 50 -4.67 12.22 0.39
C SER A 50 -5.08 12.24 1.88
N ALA A 51 -4.50 11.39 2.71
CA ALA A 51 -4.63 11.38 4.15
C ALA A 51 -3.69 12.45 4.72
N VAL A 52 -4.21 13.67 4.83
CA VAL A 52 -3.60 14.75 5.62
C VAL A 52 -3.08 14.12 6.92
N PRO A 53 -1.78 14.23 7.26
CA PRO A 53 -1.37 13.92 8.61
C PRO A 53 -2.09 14.94 9.47
N SER A 54 -3.17 14.51 10.13
CA SER A 54 -3.73 15.20 11.27
C SER A 54 -2.68 15.12 12.39
N CYS A 55 -1.55 15.82 12.19
CA CYS A 55 -0.67 16.30 13.24
C CYS A 55 -1.49 17.30 14.06
N ARG A 56 -2.41 16.78 14.86
CA ARG A 56 -3.19 17.57 15.79
C ARG A 56 -2.27 17.93 16.95
N ARG A 57 -1.62 19.09 16.78
CA ARG A 57 -1.01 19.97 17.77
C ARG A 57 -0.20 19.33 18.90
N ARG A 58 1.11 19.57 18.81
CA ARG A 58 1.96 19.85 19.98
C ARG A 58 1.20 20.75 20.97
N ASN A 59 1.14 20.35 22.23
CA ASN A 59 0.75 21.24 23.33
C ASN A 59 1.92 21.37 24.31
N PRO A 60 2.86 22.31 24.10
CA PRO A 60 3.81 22.70 25.11
C PRO A 60 3.19 23.85 25.93
N GLY A 61 2.35 23.51 26.90
CA GLY A 61 1.88 24.42 27.94
C GLY A 61 1.99 23.70 29.27
N ALA A 62 3.07 23.83 30.04
CA ALA A 62 3.37 25.00 30.84
C ALA A 62 2.14 25.48 31.62
N ARG A 63 1.84 24.84 32.77
CA ARG A 63 1.27 25.56 33.91
C ARG A 63 1.55 24.84 35.22
N SER A 64 2.25 25.58 36.09
CA SER A 64 2.46 25.35 37.51
C SER A 64 1.27 24.78 38.25
N GLN A 65 1.55 23.83 39.15
CA GLN A 65 0.94 23.81 40.48
C GLN A 65 2.02 23.39 41.49
N ASN A 66 2.68 24.39 42.07
CA ASN A 66 3.08 24.32 43.48
C ASN A 66 1.83 24.68 44.28
N PRO A 67 1.47 23.91 45.29
CA PRO A 67 1.12 24.57 46.55
C PRO A 67 1.71 23.87 47.79
N GLU A 68 2.33 24.75 48.58
CA GLU A 68 2.51 24.80 50.05
C GLU A 68 3.43 23.78 50.76
#